data_AF-A0A1D2U5B3-F1
#
_entry.id   AF-A0A1D2U5B3-F1
#
_cell.length_a   1.000
_cell.length_b   1.000
_cell.length_c   1.000
_cell.angle_alpha   90.00
_cell.angle_beta   90.00
_cell.angle_gamma   90.00
#
_symmetry.space_group_name_H-M   'P 1'
#
loop_
_entity.id
_entity.type
_entity.pdbx_description
1 polymer ?
#
loop_
_entity_poly.entity_id
_entity_poly.type
_entity_poly.pdbx_seq_one_letter_code
_entity_poly.pdbx_strand_id
1 'polypeptide(L)'
;MEPWMTALAAWLALPANGLATVFAVALASATLLPLGSEPAVFALVQLNPGLFWPAILVATLGNTLGGAITWWMGLGTHRAIDRLRGKPSEVRVLAWLKRFGPRACLLSWLPVVGDPLCAVAGWLRLPFWPCVAYMAVGKFARYLLMTTALLYLWPQGAI
;
A
#
# COMPACT_ATOMS: atom_id res chain seq x y z
N MET A 1 13.46 18.31 -21.86
CA MET A 1 12.47 17.45 -21.18
C MET A 1 11.39 17.13 -22.19
N GLU A 2 11.17 15.86 -22.52
CA GLU A 2 10.12 15.40 -23.43
C GLU A 2 8.73 15.93 -23.01
N PRO A 3 7.85 16.31 -23.95
CA PRO A 3 6.54 16.90 -23.65
C PRO A 3 5.59 15.95 -22.90
N TRP A 4 5.81 14.63 -23.00
CA TRP A 4 5.04 13.66 -22.21
C TRP A 4 5.48 13.63 -20.74
N MET A 5 6.76 13.91 -20.43
CA MET A 5 7.27 13.98 -19.06
C MET A 5 6.72 15.20 -18.32
N THR A 6 6.61 16.35 -19.00
CA THR A 6 6.02 17.56 -18.43
C THR A 6 4.52 17.41 -18.22
N ALA A 7 3.82 16.73 -19.13
CA ALA A 7 2.41 16.38 -18.95
C ALA A 7 2.20 15.43 -17.77
N LEU A 8 3.00 14.37 -17.65
CA LEU A 8 2.97 13.45 -16.50
C LEU A 8 3.28 14.17 -15.18
N ALA A 9 4.28 15.05 -15.17
CA ALA A 9 4.64 15.85 -14.00
C ALA A 9 3.51 16.82 -13.61
N ALA A 10 2.83 17.44 -14.58
CA ALA A 10 1.67 18.30 -14.33
C ALA A 10 0.46 17.51 -13.80
N TRP A 11 0.23 16.30 -14.33
CA TRP A 11 -0.82 15.39 -13.84
C TRP A 11 -0.53 14.89 -12.42
N LEU A 12 0.74 14.66 -12.09
CA LEU A 12 1.20 14.24 -10.77
C LEU A 12 1.46 15.41 -9.81
N ALA A 13 1.30 16.66 -10.26
CA ALA A 13 1.53 17.83 -9.42
C ALA A 13 0.46 17.92 -8.31
N LEU A 14 0.91 17.78 -7.06
CA LEU A 14 0.11 17.90 -5.84
C LEU A 14 -0.83 19.13 -5.78
N PRO A 15 -0.47 20.32 -6.30
CA PRO A 15 -1.33 21.51 -6.21
C PRO A 15 -2.57 21.48 -7.13
N ALA A 16 -2.53 20.76 -8.25
CA ALA A 16 -3.63 20.73 -9.22
C ALA A 16 -4.49 19.46 -9.10
N ASN A 17 -3.86 18.30 -8.86
CA ASN A 17 -4.50 16.97 -8.86
C ASN A 17 -4.14 16.13 -7.63
N GLY A 18 -4.00 16.75 -6.45
CA GLY A 18 -3.43 16.13 -5.25
C GLY A 18 -3.97 14.73 -4.91
N LEU A 19 -5.29 14.51 -5.01
CA LEU A 19 -5.89 13.20 -4.72
C LEU A 19 -5.52 12.13 -5.74
N ALA A 20 -5.50 12.46 -7.04
CA ALA A 20 -5.12 11.52 -8.08
C ALA A 20 -3.63 11.14 -7.99
N THR A 21 -2.77 12.09 -7.64
CA THR A 21 -1.36 11.83 -7.34
C THR A 21 -1.22 10.89 -6.16
N VAL A 22 -1.91 11.17 -5.04
CA VAL A 22 -1.89 10.32 -3.84
C VAL A 22 -2.36 8.91 -4.17
N PHE A 23 -3.43 8.77 -4.96
CA PHE A 23 -3.90 7.46 -5.44
C PHE A 23 -2.84 6.71 -6.24
N ALA A 24 -2.25 7.37 -7.25
CA ALA A 24 -1.27 6.75 -8.14
C ALA A 24 0.00 6.35 -7.37
N VAL A 25 0.48 7.21 -6.47
CA VAL A 25 1.64 6.93 -5.62
C VAL A 25 1.34 5.78 -4.66
N ALA A 26 0.17 5.77 -4.01
CA ALA A 26 -0.24 4.70 -3.11
C ALA A 26 -0.40 3.35 -3.82
N LEU A 27 -0.93 3.36 -5.05
CA LEU A 27 -1.07 2.17 -5.90
C LEU A 27 0.30 1.63 -6.35
N ALA A 28 1.19 2.51 -6.83
CA ALA A 28 2.51 2.13 -7.32
C ALA A 28 3.43 1.64 -6.18
N SER A 29 3.36 2.31 -5.03
CA SER A 29 4.02 1.93 -3.78
C SER A 29 3.62 0.51 -3.36
N ALA A 30 2.33 0.22 -3.37
CA ALA A 30 1.83 -1.08 -2.90
C ALA A 30 2.06 -2.25 -3.88
N THR A 31 2.46 -1.97 -5.13
CA THR A 31 2.66 -2.98 -6.19
C THR A 31 4.11 -3.25 -6.55
N LEU A 32 4.94 -2.21 -6.72
CA LEU A 32 6.21 -2.32 -7.43
C LEU A 32 7.40 -1.74 -6.69
N LEU A 33 7.20 -0.71 -5.87
CA LEU A 33 8.28 0.05 -5.26
C LEU A 33 8.14 0.01 -3.74
N PRO A 34 9.14 -0.44 -2.95
CA PRO A 34 9.16 -0.29 -1.50
C PRO A 34 9.40 1.17 -1.09
N LEU A 35 8.70 2.10 -1.74
CA LEU A 35 8.64 3.51 -1.43
C LEU A 35 7.37 3.73 -0.63
N GLY A 36 7.49 4.26 0.59
CA GLY A 36 6.33 4.62 1.41
C GLY A 36 5.49 5.69 0.74
N SER A 37 4.17 5.52 0.70
CA SER A 37 3.23 6.53 0.20
C SER A 37 2.82 7.55 1.26
N GLU A 38 3.28 7.39 2.52
CA GLU A 38 2.96 8.32 3.61
C GLU A 38 3.45 9.75 3.38
N PRO A 39 4.66 10.00 2.84
CA PRO A 39 5.13 11.37 2.61
C PRO A 39 4.26 12.14 1.61
N ALA A 40 3.69 11.46 0.61
CA ALA A 40 2.80 12.06 -0.37
C ALA A 40 1.46 12.48 0.25
N VAL A 41 0.89 11.64 1.13
CA VAL A 41 -0.34 11.96 1.87
C VAL A 41 -0.09 13.14 2.82
N PHE A 42 1.01 13.11 3.58
CA PHE A 42 1.37 14.19 4.48
C PHE A 42 1.59 15.52 3.76
N ALA A 43 2.30 15.52 2.64
CA ALA A 43 2.53 16.73 1.84
C ALA A 43 1.21 17.34 1.32
N LEU A 44 0.27 16.52 0.84
CA LEU A 44 -1.02 17.01 0.38
C LEU A 44 -1.83 17.64 1.53
N VAL A 45 -1.82 17.00 2.69
CA VAL A 45 -2.57 17.48 3.87
C VAL A 45 -1.94 18.75 4.45
N GLN A 46 -0.62 18.90 4.41
CA GLN A 46 0.03 20.15 4.78
C GLN A 46 -0.33 21.30 3.82
N LEU A 47 -0.37 21.04 2.51
CA LEU A 47 -0.72 22.06 1.52
C LEU A 47 -2.22 22.41 1.56
N ASN A 48 -3.08 21.44 1.87
CA ASN A 48 -4.54 21.61 1.91
C ASN A 48 -5.14 20.81 3.09
N PRO A 49 -5.22 21.41 4.29
CA PRO A 49 -5.72 20.72 5.49
C PRO A 49 -7.15 20.20 5.36
N GLY A 50 -7.99 20.89 4.55
CA GLY A 50 -9.36 20.45 4.25
C GLY A 50 -9.46 19.12 3.49
N LEU A 51 -8.35 18.64 2.90
CA LEU A 51 -8.28 17.37 2.17
C LEU A 51 -7.85 16.20 3.06
N PHE A 52 -7.75 16.36 4.38
CA PHE A 52 -7.35 15.28 5.31
C PHE A 52 -8.10 13.97 5.07
N TRP A 53 -9.44 14.00 5.13
CA TRP A 53 -10.27 12.81 4.95
C TRP A 53 -10.21 12.26 3.51
N PRO A 54 -10.39 13.08 2.46
CA PRO A 54 -10.21 12.62 1.08
C PRO A 54 -8.85 11.98 0.82
N ALA A 55 -7.77 12.57 1.31
CA ALA A 55 -6.41 12.06 1.10
C ALA A 55 -6.23 10.68 1.76
N ILE A 56 -6.68 10.50 3.00
CA ILE A 56 -6.61 9.22 3.71
C ILE A 56 -7.43 8.15 2.98
N LEU A 57 -8.66 8.47 2.57
CA LEU A 57 -9.55 7.51 1.90
C LEU A 57 -8.99 7.10 0.53
N VAL A 58 -8.56 8.07 -0.27
CA VAL A 58 -8.01 7.83 -1.62
C VAL A 58 -6.69 7.07 -1.54
N ALA A 59 -5.80 7.42 -0.59
CA ALA A 59 -4.57 6.67 -0.34
C ALA A 59 -4.87 5.23 0.09
N THR A 60 -5.83 5.05 1.00
CA THR A 60 -6.26 3.72 1.46
C THR A 60 -6.79 2.88 0.30
N LEU A 61 -7.61 3.46 -0.58
CA LEU A 61 -8.13 2.78 -1.77
C LEU A 61 -7.01 2.38 -2.72
N GLY A 62 -6.12 3.31 -3.10
CA GLY A 62 -5.00 3.03 -4.00
C GLY A 62 -4.07 1.95 -3.43
N ASN A 63 -3.73 2.04 -2.14
CA ASN A 63 -2.88 1.08 -1.48
C ASN A 63 -3.55 -0.30 -1.32
N THR A 64 -4.85 -0.35 -1.05
CA THR A 64 -5.61 -1.60 -0.96
C THR A 64 -5.69 -2.30 -2.31
N LEU A 65 -5.96 -1.54 -3.38
CA LEU A 65 -5.94 -2.07 -4.76
C LEU A 65 -4.56 -2.59 -5.14
N GLY A 66 -3.50 -1.86 -4.79
CA GLY A 66 -2.14 -2.33 -5.04
C GLY A 66 -1.80 -3.60 -4.26
N GLY A 67 -2.24 -3.69 -2.99
CA GLY A 67 -2.14 -4.92 -2.20
C GLY A 67 -2.89 -6.11 -2.81
N ALA A 68 -4.06 -5.85 -3.40
CA ALA A 68 -4.82 -6.86 -4.14
C ALA A 68 -4.08 -7.34 -5.39
N ILE A 69 -3.48 -6.43 -6.17
CA ILE A 69 -2.62 -6.79 -7.32
C ILE A 69 -1.43 -7.63 -6.84
N THR A 70 -0.77 -7.23 -5.76
CA THR A 70 0.36 -7.94 -5.16
C THR A 70 -0.03 -9.33 -4.65
N TRP A 71 -1.23 -9.48 -4.09
CA TRP A 71 -1.79 -10.79 -3.75
C TRP A 71 -1.98 -11.67 -5.01
N TRP A 72 -2.51 -11.11 -6.10
CA TRP A 72 -2.66 -11.83 -7.37
C TRP A 72 -1.31 -12.25 -7.96
N MET A 73 -0.29 -11.38 -7.87
CA MET A 73 1.07 -11.71 -8.27
C MET A 73 1.61 -12.89 -7.48
N GLY A 74 1.47 -12.89 -6.15
CA GLY A 74 1.90 -13.99 -5.28
C GLY A 74 1.21 -15.33 -5.60
N LEU A 75 -0.09 -15.29 -5.92
CA LEU A 75 -0.84 -16.47 -6.37
C LEU A 75 -0.31 -17.00 -7.72
N GLY A 76 -0.02 -16.11 -8.66
CA GLY A 76 0.56 -16.44 -9.95
C GLY A 76 1.94 -17.10 -9.81
N THR A 77 2.81 -16.54 -8.96
CA THR A 77 4.14 -17.09 -8.71
C THR A 77 4.08 -18.47 -8.05
N HIS A 78 3.16 -18.70 -7.11
CA HIS A 78 2.95 -20.03 -6.52
C HIS A 78 2.56 -21.07 -7.59
N ARG A 79 1.65 -20.73 -8.50
CA ARG A 79 1.22 -21.64 -9.58
C ARG A 79 2.35 -21.93 -10.57
N ALA A 80 3.20 -20.96 -10.86
CA ALA A 80 4.34 -21.13 -11.75
C ALA A 80 5.43 -22.02 -11.10
N ILE A 81 5.74 -21.79 -9.82
CA ILE A 81 6.77 -22.54 -9.09
C ILE A 81 6.34 -23.98 -8.80
N ASP A 82 5.05 -24.23 -8.48
CA ASP A 82 4.50 -25.59 -8.36
C ASP A 82 4.71 -26.41 -9.65
N ARG A 83 4.49 -25.78 -10.81
CA ARG A 83 4.68 -26.43 -12.12
C ARG A 83 6.15 -26.70 -12.46
N LEU A 84 7.07 -25.91 -11.90
CA LEU A 84 8.50 -25.96 -12.22
C LEU A 84 9.33 -26.83 -11.26
N ARG A 85 8.99 -26.91 -9.97
CA ARG A 85 9.90 -27.48 -8.95
C ARG A 85 9.36 -28.65 -8.11
N GLY A 86 8.09 -29.03 -8.19
CA GLY A 86 7.57 -30.27 -7.58
C GLY A 86 7.70 -30.43 -6.04
N LYS A 87 8.40 -29.53 -5.34
CA LYS A 87 8.50 -29.49 -3.87
C LYS A 87 8.34 -28.05 -3.37
N PRO A 88 7.50 -27.83 -2.34
CA PRO A 88 7.36 -26.51 -1.74
C PRO A 88 8.63 -26.17 -0.96
N SER A 89 9.24 -25.02 -1.24
CA SER A 89 10.20 -24.43 -0.31
C SER A 89 9.41 -23.87 0.87
N GLU A 90 9.27 -24.62 1.96
CA GLU A 90 8.68 -24.13 3.19
C GLU A 90 9.63 -23.12 3.86
N VAL A 91 9.50 -21.85 3.47
CA VAL A 91 10.10 -20.75 4.23
C VAL A 91 9.37 -20.70 5.58
N ARG A 92 10.11 -20.69 6.69
CA ARG A 92 9.54 -20.70 8.05
C ARG A 92 8.51 -19.57 8.29
N VAL A 93 8.66 -18.45 7.59
CA VAL A 93 7.70 -17.32 7.53
C VAL A 93 6.35 -17.73 6.93
N LEU A 94 6.33 -18.59 5.89
CA LEU A 94 5.12 -19.13 5.28
C LEU A 94 4.33 -20.01 6.25
N ALA A 95 5.01 -20.86 7.02
CA ALA A 95 4.37 -21.73 8.01
C ALA A 95 3.70 -20.93 9.13
N TRP A 96 4.36 -19.85 9.58
CA TRP A 96 3.80 -18.94 10.58
C TRP A 96 2.58 -18.20 10.02
N LEU A 97 2.66 -17.64 8.80
CA LEU A 97 1.55 -16.95 8.15
C LEU A 97 0.37 -17.85 7.86
N LYS A 98 0.60 -19.12 7.49
CA LYS A 98 -0.46 -20.12 7.29
C LYS A 98 -1.25 -20.38 8.58
N ARG A 99 -0.63 -20.28 9.75
CA ARG A 99 -1.28 -20.42 11.07
C ARG A 99 -2.13 -19.20 11.45
N PHE A 100 -1.70 -17.99 11.08
CA PHE A 100 -2.46 -16.75 11.34
C PHE A 100 -3.54 -16.47 10.29
N GLY A 101 -3.40 -17.02 9.09
CA GLY A 101 -4.38 -16.88 8.01
C GLY A 101 -4.58 -15.42 7.58
N PRO A 102 -5.78 -15.03 7.12
CA PRO A 102 -6.07 -13.69 6.60
C PRO A 102 -5.84 -12.57 7.62
N ARG A 103 -5.87 -12.88 8.92
CA ARG A 103 -5.62 -11.91 10.00
C ARG A 103 -4.20 -11.37 9.96
N ALA A 104 -3.25 -12.09 9.36
CA ALA A 104 -1.90 -11.59 9.14
C ALA A 104 -1.89 -10.35 8.21
N CYS A 105 -2.90 -10.17 7.36
CA CYS A 105 -3.01 -8.95 6.56
C CYS A 105 -3.29 -7.70 7.39
N LEU A 106 -3.77 -7.80 8.64
CA LEU A 106 -3.85 -6.65 9.55
C LEU A 106 -2.46 -6.11 9.92
N LEU A 107 -1.44 -6.97 9.94
CA LEU A 107 -0.05 -6.56 10.15
C LEU A 107 0.51 -5.78 8.95
N SER A 108 -0.24 -5.64 7.85
CA SER A 108 0.15 -4.73 6.75
C SER A 108 0.12 -3.26 7.13
N TRP A 109 -0.35 -2.93 8.33
CA TRP A 109 -0.23 -1.58 8.88
C TRP A 109 1.23 -1.19 9.15
N LEU A 110 2.16 -2.15 9.33
CA LEU A 110 3.56 -1.84 9.56
C LEU A 110 4.22 -1.26 8.30
N PRO A 111 4.95 -0.14 8.41
CA PRO A 111 5.73 0.40 7.31
C PRO A 111 6.76 -0.64 6.84
N VAL A 112 7.05 -0.67 5.53
CA VAL A 112 8.00 -1.58 4.86
C VAL A 112 7.56 -3.05 4.74
N VAL A 113 6.91 -3.62 5.77
CA VAL A 113 6.59 -5.07 5.81
C VAL A 113 5.25 -5.40 5.15
N GLY A 114 4.37 -4.42 4.97
CA GLY A 114 2.98 -4.67 4.58
C GLY A 114 2.75 -5.25 3.19
N ASP A 115 3.45 -4.77 2.16
CA ASP A 115 3.24 -5.25 0.78
C ASP A 115 3.86 -6.65 0.52
N PRO A 116 5.06 -6.98 1.07
CA PRO A 116 5.55 -8.36 1.08
C PRO A 116 4.57 -9.34 1.76
N LEU A 117 3.93 -8.92 2.85
CA LEU A 117 2.88 -9.69 3.53
C LEU A 117 1.69 -9.99 2.60
N CYS A 118 1.30 -9.03 1.75
CA CYS A 118 0.23 -9.20 0.77
C CYS A 118 0.60 -10.21 -0.32
N ALA A 119 1.84 -10.15 -0.84
CA ALA A 119 2.35 -11.12 -1.80
C ALA A 119 2.36 -12.53 -1.22
N VAL A 120 2.82 -12.66 0.02
CA VAL A 120 2.87 -13.96 0.71
C VAL A 120 1.47 -14.51 1.02
N ALA A 121 0.51 -13.65 1.34
CA ALA A 121 -0.89 -14.07 1.50
C ALA A 121 -1.48 -14.62 0.19
N GLY A 122 -1.09 -14.04 -0.95
CA GLY A 122 -1.41 -14.53 -2.29
C GLY A 122 -0.77 -15.87 -2.61
N TRP A 123 0.52 -15.99 -2.28
CA TRP A 123 1.26 -17.24 -2.40
C TRP A 123 0.57 -18.36 -1.61
N LEU A 124 0.21 -18.11 -0.35
CA LEU A 124 -0.47 -19.10 0.51
C LEU A 124 -1.93 -19.39 0.12
N ARG A 125 -2.45 -18.74 -0.94
CA ARG A 125 -3.84 -18.87 -1.42
C ARG A 125 -4.87 -18.58 -0.33
N LEU A 126 -4.59 -17.60 0.54
CA LEU A 126 -5.54 -17.16 1.57
C LEU A 126 -6.78 -16.54 0.92
N PRO A 127 -7.98 -16.63 1.53
CA PRO A 127 -9.20 -16.12 0.92
C PRO A 127 -9.11 -14.62 0.62
N PHE A 128 -9.30 -14.27 -0.66
CA PHE A 128 -9.07 -12.92 -1.21
C PHE A 128 -9.85 -11.83 -0.47
N TRP A 129 -11.16 -11.99 -0.31
CA TRP A 129 -12.02 -10.97 0.29
C TRP A 129 -11.68 -10.65 1.75
N PRO A 130 -11.48 -11.64 2.65
CA PRO A 130 -10.94 -11.40 3.98
C PRO A 130 -9.59 -10.68 3.95
N CYS A 131 -8.66 -11.10 3.08
CA CYS A 131 -7.36 -10.46 2.95
C CYS A 131 -7.49 -8.99 2.56
N VAL A 132 -8.30 -8.66 1.55
CA VAL A 132 -8.55 -7.28 1.12
C VAL A 132 -9.19 -6.45 2.22
N ALA A 133 -10.17 -7.00 2.95
CA ALA A 133 -10.79 -6.30 4.07
C ALA A 133 -9.78 -5.98 5.18
N TYR A 134 -8.95 -6.95 5.57
CA TYR A 134 -7.91 -6.73 6.57
C TYR A 134 -6.79 -5.79 6.09
N MET A 135 -6.43 -5.83 4.81
CA MET A 135 -5.51 -4.87 4.18
C MET A 135 -6.09 -3.45 4.24
N ALA A 136 -7.36 -3.27 3.90
CA ALA A 136 -8.01 -1.95 3.94
C ALA A 136 -7.99 -1.38 5.36
N VAL A 137 -8.34 -2.19 6.37
CA VAL A 137 -8.31 -1.78 7.78
C VAL A 137 -6.88 -1.41 8.22
N GLY A 138 -5.89 -2.26 7.93
CA GLY A 138 -4.50 -2.00 8.31
C GLY A 138 -3.91 -0.77 7.61
N LYS A 139 -4.18 -0.60 6.31
CA LYS A 139 -3.69 0.53 5.50
C LYS A 139 -4.37 1.84 5.90
N PHE A 140 -5.66 1.80 6.20
CA PHE A 140 -6.38 2.94 6.78
C PHE A 140 -5.77 3.37 8.12
N ALA A 141 -5.55 2.42 9.03
CA ALA A 141 -4.93 2.71 10.32
C ALA A 141 -3.53 3.30 10.18
N ARG A 142 -2.71 2.79 9.25
CA ARG A 142 -1.37 3.34 8.94
C ARG A 142 -1.45 4.79 8.51
N TYR A 143 -2.29 5.12 7.52
CA TYR A 143 -2.41 6.51 7.06
C TYR A 143 -2.96 7.42 8.14
N LEU A 144 -4.00 7.00 8.86
CA LEU A 144 -4.57 7.79 9.95
C LEU A 144 -3.53 8.07 11.04
N LEU A 145 -2.86 7.04 11.55
CA LEU A 145 -1.90 7.16 12.66
C LEU A 145 -0.64 7.92 12.24
N MET A 146 -0.07 7.63 11.07
CA MET A 146 1.16 8.31 10.63
C MET A 146 0.89 9.75 10.22
N THR A 147 -0.21 10.04 9.50
CA THR A 147 -0.53 11.43 9.14
C THR A 147 -0.89 12.25 10.39
N THR A 148 -1.66 11.70 11.34
CA THR A 148 -1.95 12.41 12.60
C THR A 148 -0.70 12.60 13.45
N ALA A 149 0.15 11.59 13.60
CA ALA A 149 1.41 11.70 14.33
C ALA A 149 2.35 12.72 13.70
N LEU A 150 2.50 12.72 12.37
CA LEU A 150 3.33 13.70 11.66
C LEU A 150 2.78 15.12 11.78
N LEU A 151 1.46 15.32 11.74
CA LEU A 151 0.84 16.63 11.98
C LEU A 151 1.02 17.10 13.43
N TYR A 152 1.04 16.18 14.40
CA TYR A 152 1.27 16.50 15.81
C TYR A 152 2.74 16.84 16.10
N LEU A 153 3.67 16.09 15.48
CA LEU A 153 5.12 16.30 15.59
C LEU A 153 5.59 17.50 14.78
N TRP A 154 4.89 17.84 13.70
CA TRP A 154 5.15 18.99 12.83
C TRP A 154 3.87 19.85 12.70
N PRO A 155 3.55 20.65 13.75
CA PRO A 155 2.41 21.55 13.70
C PRO A 155 2.62 22.61 12.61
N GLN A 156 1.53 23.10 12.03
CA GLN A 156 1.49 24.03 10.87
C GLN A 156 2.14 25.42 11.09
N GLY A 157 2.96 25.60 12.12
CA GLY A 157 3.63 26.86 12.48
C GLY A 157 5.16 26.87 12.32
N ALA A 158 5.75 25.91 11.59
CA ALA A 158 7.19 25.85 11.34
C ALA A 158 7.62 26.44 9.98
N ILE A 159 6.77 27.22 9.31
CA ILE A 159 7.08 27.98 8.09
C ILE A 159 6.44 29.36 8.19
#